data_AF-A0A0J8U8Z0-F1
#
_entry.id   AF-A0A0J8U8Z0-F1
#
_cell.length_a   1.000
_cell.length_b   1.000
_cell.length_c   1.000
_cell.angle_alpha   90.00
_cell.angle_beta   90.00
_cell.angle_gamma   90.00
#
_symmetry.space_group_name_H-M   'P 1'
#
loop_
_entity.id
_entity.type
_entity.pdbx_description
1 polymer ?
#
loop_
_entity_poly.entity_id
_entity_poly.type
_entity_poly.pdbx_seq_one_letter_code
_entity_poly.pdbx_strand_id
1 'polypeptide(L)'
;MAIIYTFLTTRQVGEARDVNPSVTLAMDSGSMTNRRLYHFFLDLRYLLSSEHVQSRIRLERRYLLQFLDLVKLPQGICPNIRAVGEHVEYETDSWISASLLMKEINRLCRLFCEAFQPDRLKEGQCHLAEAIIAASVSTMVNSVGIERKRFDQAEIKELVHFKSVPYVEFEIDALNKVARHRIVDFVVERGSMSFHHPLHYTLSWLLECGRTMPSETVRDLLLRAAEISKHKFSKALAQSFDNEDIMLAMFDYPLRVCAWLAQLKAGMWPLSNAI
;
A
#
# COMPACT_ATOMS: atom_id res chain seq x y z
N MET A 1 -0.68 -17.91 5.78
CA MET A 1 -0.50 -16.49 6.14
C MET A 1 0.35 -16.33 7.41
N ALA A 2 -0.07 -16.86 8.58
CA ALA A 2 0.72 -16.79 9.82
C ALA A 2 2.17 -17.26 9.67
N ILE A 3 2.39 -18.43 9.06
CA ILE A 3 3.73 -18.98 8.79
C ILE A 3 4.61 -17.99 8.02
N ILE A 4 4.09 -17.38 6.95
CA ILE A 4 4.85 -16.39 6.16
C ILE A 4 5.11 -15.15 6.99
N TYR A 5 4.10 -14.66 7.72
CA TYR A 5 4.24 -13.47 8.57
C TYR A 5 5.33 -13.67 9.63
N THR A 6 5.27 -14.75 10.42
CA THR A 6 6.26 -15.03 11.47
C THR A 6 7.63 -15.27 10.85
N PHE A 7 7.71 -15.94 9.71
CA PHE A 7 8.99 -16.18 9.06
C PHE A 7 9.65 -14.90 8.55
N LEU A 8 8.87 -13.95 8.01
CA LEU A 8 9.36 -12.66 7.57
C LEU A 8 9.75 -11.73 8.73
N THR A 9 9.16 -11.90 9.91
CA THR A 9 9.36 -11.01 11.07
C THR A 9 10.36 -11.56 12.10
N THR A 10 10.35 -12.87 12.37
CA THR A 10 11.17 -13.52 13.41
C THR A 10 12.09 -14.62 12.87
N ARG A 11 12.01 -14.93 11.56
CA ARG A 11 12.74 -16.03 10.91
C ARG A 11 12.37 -17.43 11.46
N GLN A 12 11.27 -17.53 12.21
CA GLN A 12 10.72 -18.77 12.74
C GLN A 12 9.33 -19.05 12.18
N VAL A 13 9.02 -20.34 12.04
CA VAL A 13 7.67 -20.78 11.70
C VAL A 13 6.85 -20.79 12.98
N GLY A 14 5.77 -20.00 13.01
CA GLY A 14 4.85 -19.92 14.13
C GLY A 14 3.40 -20.16 13.69
N GLU A 15 2.55 -20.41 14.68
CA GLU A 15 1.12 -20.54 14.52
C GLU A 15 0.43 -19.16 14.55
N ALA A 16 -0.89 -19.13 14.34
CA ALA A 16 -1.66 -17.90 14.35
C ALA A 16 -1.55 -17.11 15.68
N ARG A 17 -1.38 -17.81 16.81
CA ARG A 17 -1.20 -17.19 18.14
C ARG A 17 0.16 -16.51 18.32
N ASP A 18 1.16 -16.89 17.53
CA ASP A 18 2.53 -16.38 17.61
C ASP A 18 2.72 -15.11 16.76
N VAL A 19 1.69 -14.71 16.00
CA VAL A 19 1.70 -13.49 15.18
C VAL A 19 1.65 -12.28 16.11
N ASN A 20 2.70 -11.46 16.07
CA ASN A 20 2.69 -10.14 16.69
C ASN A 20 2.49 -9.05 15.62
N PRO A 21 1.31 -8.41 15.57
CA PRO A 21 1.00 -7.34 14.62
C PRO A 21 1.78 -6.05 14.84
N SER A 22 2.67 -5.93 15.83
CA SER A 22 3.51 -4.74 16.02
C SER A 22 4.89 -4.87 15.38
N VAL A 23 5.31 -6.08 15.03
CA VAL A 23 6.65 -6.35 14.47
C VAL A 23 6.70 -5.98 12.98
N THR A 24 7.89 -5.66 12.49
CA THR A 24 8.18 -5.28 11.10
C THR A 24 9.03 -6.33 10.39
N LEU A 25 9.20 -6.15 9.07
CA LEU A 25 9.99 -7.03 8.22
C LEU A 25 11.46 -7.03 8.66
N ALA A 26 12.02 -8.22 8.90
CA ALA A 26 13.41 -8.37 9.31
C ALA A 26 14.35 -8.41 8.09
N MET A 27 14.58 -7.26 7.45
CA MET A 27 15.34 -7.11 6.20
C MET A 27 16.75 -7.75 6.27
N ASP A 28 17.49 -7.48 7.35
CA ASP A 28 18.90 -7.91 7.49
C ASP A 28 19.06 -9.32 8.07
N SER A 29 17.94 -10.00 8.36
CA SER A 29 17.96 -11.31 9.02
C SER A 29 18.23 -12.47 8.05
N GLY A 30 18.32 -12.22 6.74
CA GLY A 30 18.41 -13.26 5.71
C GLY A 30 17.14 -14.12 5.57
N SER A 31 16.01 -13.67 6.14
CA SER A 31 14.71 -14.34 5.99
C SER A 31 14.25 -14.36 4.52
N MET A 32 14.44 -13.24 3.81
CA MET A 32 14.00 -13.03 2.43
C MET A 32 14.77 -13.88 1.41
N THR A 33 16.02 -14.22 1.72
CA THR A 33 16.87 -15.08 0.88
C THR A 33 16.75 -16.57 1.22
N ASN A 34 15.99 -16.92 2.25
CA ASN A 34 15.87 -18.30 2.69
C ASN A 34 15.01 -19.12 1.71
N ARG A 35 15.56 -20.23 1.21
CA ARG A 35 14.86 -21.13 0.27
C ARG A 35 13.52 -21.65 0.79
N ARG A 36 13.33 -21.77 2.12
CA ARG A 36 12.04 -22.21 2.71
C ARG A 36 10.91 -21.23 2.43
N LEU A 37 11.22 -19.93 2.35
CA LEU A 37 10.21 -18.89 2.11
C LEU A 37 9.52 -19.09 0.76
N TYR A 38 10.26 -19.53 -0.27
CA TYR A 38 9.71 -19.86 -1.58
C TYR A 38 8.65 -20.97 -1.49
N HIS A 39 8.91 -22.02 -0.71
CA HIS A 39 7.94 -23.11 -0.51
C HIS A 39 6.68 -22.62 0.21
N PHE A 40 6.83 -21.75 1.23
CA PHE A 40 5.65 -21.18 1.91
C PHE A 40 4.79 -20.33 0.97
N PHE A 41 5.41 -19.59 0.04
CA PHE A 41 4.68 -18.87 -1.01
C PHE A 41 3.96 -19.82 -1.96
N LEU A 42 4.62 -20.89 -2.42
CA LEU A 42 4.00 -21.91 -3.28
C LEU A 42 2.78 -22.56 -2.62
N ASP A 43 2.92 -22.97 -1.36
CA ASP A 43 1.85 -23.63 -0.61
C ASP A 43 0.65 -22.68 -0.43
N LEU A 44 0.90 -21.41 -0.08
CA LEU A 44 -0.17 -20.43 0.05
C LEU A 44 -0.84 -20.16 -1.29
N ARG A 45 -0.09 -20.08 -2.39
CA ARG A 45 -0.67 -19.92 -3.73
C ARG A 45 -1.62 -21.07 -4.07
N TYR A 46 -1.20 -22.30 -3.81
CA TYR A 46 -2.04 -23.48 -4.02
C TYR A 46 -3.34 -23.41 -3.21
N LEU A 47 -3.26 -23.02 -1.93
CA LEU A 47 -4.44 -22.84 -1.08
C LEU A 47 -5.37 -21.72 -1.60
N LEU A 48 -4.82 -20.57 -1.99
CA LEU A 48 -5.61 -19.45 -2.51
C LEU A 48 -6.33 -19.75 -3.83
N SER A 49 -5.82 -20.71 -4.61
CA SER A 49 -6.49 -21.19 -5.83
C SER A 49 -7.66 -22.14 -5.57
N SER A 50 -7.83 -22.64 -4.34
CA SER A 50 -8.94 -23.53 -3.99
C SER A 50 -10.26 -22.74 -3.85
N GLU A 51 -11.31 -23.19 -4.54
CA GLU A 51 -12.64 -22.57 -4.45
C GLU A 51 -13.18 -22.54 -3.02
N HIS A 52 -12.96 -23.61 -2.25
CA HIS A 52 -13.38 -23.66 -0.85
C HIS A 52 -12.70 -22.56 -0.03
N VAL A 53 -11.39 -22.38 -0.21
CA VAL A 53 -10.62 -21.34 0.49
C VAL A 53 -11.07 -19.95 0.06
N GLN A 54 -11.30 -19.73 -1.23
CA GLN A 54 -11.82 -18.45 -1.74
C GLN A 54 -13.19 -18.11 -1.14
N SER A 55 -14.07 -19.10 -0.99
CA SER A 55 -15.36 -18.93 -0.29
C SER A 55 -15.16 -18.51 1.17
N ARG A 56 -14.24 -19.15 1.89
CA ARG A 56 -13.88 -18.76 3.27
C ARG A 56 -13.30 -17.36 3.36
N ILE A 57 -12.46 -16.95 2.41
CA ILE A 57 -11.90 -15.59 2.34
C ILE A 57 -13.00 -14.53 2.24
N ARG A 58 -14.04 -14.77 1.44
CA ARG A 58 -15.18 -13.85 1.31
C ARG A 58 -16.02 -13.78 2.57
N LEU A 59 -16.30 -14.93 3.18
CA LEU A 59 -17.26 -15.04 4.29
C LEU A 59 -16.64 -14.68 5.65
N GLU A 60 -15.34 -14.86 5.81
CA GLU A 60 -14.67 -14.68 7.10
C GLU A 60 -13.66 -13.54 7.05
N ARG A 61 -14.11 -12.35 7.48
CA ARG A 61 -13.34 -11.10 7.50
C ARG A 61 -11.91 -11.22 8.06
N ARG A 62 -11.68 -12.13 9.01
CA ARG A 62 -10.35 -12.36 9.61
C ARG A 62 -9.27 -12.67 8.58
N TYR A 63 -9.59 -13.40 7.50
CA TYR A 63 -8.59 -13.79 6.51
C TYR A 63 -8.15 -12.60 5.66
N LEU A 64 -9.07 -11.70 5.33
CA LEU A 64 -8.74 -10.43 4.69
C LEU A 64 -7.82 -9.59 5.59
N LEU A 65 -8.15 -9.44 6.88
CA LEU A 65 -7.33 -8.65 7.79
C LEU A 65 -5.92 -9.25 7.96
N GLN A 66 -5.81 -10.58 8.11
CA GLN A 66 -4.52 -11.28 8.16
C GLN A 66 -3.71 -11.11 6.87
N PHE A 67 -4.39 -11.10 5.72
CA PHE A 67 -3.73 -10.86 4.44
C PHE A 67 -3.20 -9.43 4.33
N LEU A 68 -4.01 -8.44 4.74
CA LEU A 68 -3.60 -7.03 4.79
C LEU A 68 -2.42 -6.81 5.73
N ASP A 69 -2.41 -7.44 6.92
CA ASP A 69 -1.26 -7.40 7.84
C ASP A 69 0.00 -8.00 7.22
N LEU A 70 -0.12 -9.11 6.47
CA LEU A 70 1.00 -9.74 5.78
C LEU A 70 1.58 -8.85 4.68
N VAL A 71 0.74 -8.35 3.78
CA VAL A 71 1.21 -7.56 2.63
C VAL A 71 1.68 -6.17 3.03
N LYS A 72 1.28 -5.68 4.22
CA LYS A 72 1.77 -4.44 4.80
C LYS A 72 3.23 -4.50 5.24
N LEU A 73 3.76 -5.67 5.58
CA LEU A 73 5.15 -5.81 6.04
C LEU A 73 6.17 -5.21 5.05
N PRO A 74 6.11 -5.50 3.74
CA PRO A 74 6.98 -4.89 2.74
C PRO A 74 6.43 -3.58 2.13
N GLN A 75 5.47 -2.92 2.75
CA GLN A 75 4.96 -1.63 2.26
C GLN A 75 6.00 -0.53 2.42
N GLY A 76 6.42 0.07 1.30
CA GLY A 76 7.36 1.18 1.24
C GLY A 76 8.81 0.82 1.55
N ILE A 77 9.19 -0.46 1.50
CA ILE A 77 10.58 -0.90 1.82
C ILE A 77 11.58 -0.47 0.74
N CYS A 78 12.87 -0.51 1.08
CA CYS A 78 13.97 -0.09 0.20
C CYS A 78 13.70 1.28 -0.46
N PRO A 79 13.37 2.31 0.32
CA PRO A 79 13.16 3.62 -0.26
C PRO A 79 14.47 4.20 -0.80
N ASN A 80 14.36 4.91 -1.92
CA ASN A 80 15.41 5.63 -2.58
C ASN A 80 15.33 7.11 -2.23
N ILE A 81 16.49 7.72 -2.03
CA ILE A 81 16.63 9.16 -1.83
C ILE A 81 17.60 9.66 -2.90
N ARG A 82 17.24 10.74 -3.59
CA ARG A 82 18.08 11.29 -4.65
C ARG A 82 19.38 11.82 -4.06
N ALA A 83 20.50 11.29 -4.52
CA ALA A 83 21.81 11.89 -4.25
C ALA A 83 22.01 13.11 -5.17
N VAL A 84 22.35 14.25 -4.57
CA VAL A 84 22.67 15.49 -5.30
C VAL A 84 24.10 15.88 -4.94
N GLY A 85 25.00 15.89 -5.92
CA GLY A 85 26.38 16.38 -5.76
C GLY A 85 27.42 15.34 -5.29
N GLU A 86 27.01 14.17 -4.82
CA GLU A 86 27.91 13.07 -4.43
C GLU A 86 27.71 11.83 -5.31
N HIS A 87 28.80 11.15 -5.65
CA HIS A 87 28.77 9.86 -6.33
C HIS A 87 28.36 8.78 -5.32
N VAL A 88 27.25 8.08 -5.59
CA VAL A 88 26.85 6.93 -4.77
C VAL A 88 27.63 5.72 -5.26
N GLU A 89 28.70 5.37 -4.55
CA GLU A 89 29.58 4.25 -4.94
C GLU A 89 29.01 2.87 -4.58
N TYR A 90 28.07 2.78 -3.63
CA TYR A 90 27.56 1.51 -3.13
C TYR A 90 26.07 1.56 -2.80
N GLU A 91 25.28 0.76 -3.52
CA GLU A 91 23.95 0.33 -3.07
C GLU A 91 24.08 -1.02 -2.35
N THR A 92 23.36 -1.19 -1.24
CA THR A 92 23.30 -2.49 -0.54
C THR A 92 22.43 -3.46 -1.33
N ASP A 93 22.90 -4.71 -1.52
CA ASP A 93 22.18 -5.81 -2.24
C ASP A 93 20.79 -6.20 -1.66
N SER A 94 20.34 -5.51 -0.61
CA SER A 94 19.01 -5.64 0.00
C SER A 94 17.88 -5.46 -1.02
N TRP A 95 18.07 -4.64 -2.06
CA TRP A 95 17.07 -4.39 -3.11
C TRP A 95 16.76 -5.63 -3.96
N ILE A 96 17.73 -6.51 -4.19
CA ILE A 96 17.54 -7.75 -4.95
C ILE A 96 16.59 -8.68 -4.17
N SER A 97 16.88 -8.84 -2.89
CA SER A 97 16.06 -9.66 -1.98
C SER A 97 14.65 -9.10 -1.86
N ALA A 98 14.51 -7.77 -1.74
CA ALA A 98 13.22 -7.08 -1.73
C ALA A 98 12.43 -7.31 -3.02
N SER A 99 13.09 -7.20 -4.17
CA SER A 99 12.45 -7.42 -5.47
C SER A 99 11.94 -8.86 -5.64
N LEU A 100 12.71 -9.86 -5.17
CA LEU A 100 12.30 -11.26 -5.17
C LEU A 100 11.11 -11.52 -4.24
N LEU A 101 11.14 -10.97 -3.02
CA LEU A 101 10.01 -11.04 -2.09
C LEU A 101 8.76 -10.40 -2.71
N MET A 102 8.91 -9.20 -3.26
CA MET A 102 7.80 -8.43 -3.80
C MET A 102 7.16 -9.06 -5.02
N LYS A 103 7.94 -9.77 -5.84
CA LYS A 103 7.40 -10.60 -6.92
C LYS A 103 6.41 -11.65 -6.41
N GLU A 104 6.73 -12.35 -5.32
CA GLU A 104 5.83 -13.35 -4.75
C GLU A 104 4.65 -12.72 -4.00
N ILE A 105 4.88 -11.62 -3.26
CA ILE A 105 3.79 -10.86 -2.61
C ILE A 105 2.78 -10.35 -3.64
N ASN A 106 3.22 -9.73 -4.74
CA ASN A 106 2.33 -9.22 -5.77
C ASN A 106 1.49 -10.33 -6.43
N ARG A 107 2.08 -11.53 -6.62
CA ARG A 107 1.34 -12.71 -7.09
C ARG A 107 0.25 -13.12 -6.09
N LEU A 108 0.55 -13.11 -4.80
CA LEU A 108 -0.46 -13.36 -3.76
C LEU A 108 -1.55 -12.30 -3.76
N CYS A 109 -1.23 -11.01 -3.90
CA CYS A 109 -2.22 -9.92 -3.94
C CYS A 109 -3.28 -10.18 -5.01
N ARG A 110 -2.83 -10.52 -6.23
CA ARG A 110 -3.74 -10.85 -7.33
C ARG A 110 -4.58 -12.09 -7.04
N LEU A 111 -3.94 -13.22 -6.67
CA LEU A 111 -4.64 -14.48 -6.38
C LEU A 111 -5.64 -14.36 -5.22
N PHE A 112 -5.31 -13.58 -4.19
CA PHE A 112 -6.21 -13.35 -3.07
C PHE A 112 -7.46 -12.58 -3.50
N CYS A 113 -7.28 -11.56 -4.35
CA CYS A 113 -8.39 -10.75 -4.87
C CYS A 113 -9.30 -11.53 -5.83
N GLU A 114 -8.82 -12.61 -6.46
CA GLU A 114 -9.67 -13.50 -7.28
C GLU A 114 -10.86 -14.06 -6.48
N ALA A 115 -10.73 -14.17 -5.15
CA ALA A 115 -11.84 -14.57 -4.30
C ALA A 115 -13.02 -13.59 -4.36
N PHE A 116 -12.84 -12.34 -4.78
CA PHE A 116 -13.87 -11.30 -4.81
C PHE A 116 -14.36 -10.97 -6.23
N GLN A 117 -13.99 -11.76 -7.23
CA GLN A 117 -14.44 -11.57 -8.61
C GLN A 117 -15.98 -11.67 -8.70
N PRO A 118 -16.64 -10.83 -9.53
CA PRO A 118 -18.10 -10.79 -9.62
C PRO A 118 -18.78 -12.12 -9.93
N ASP A 119 -18.16 -12.97 -10.75
CA ASP A 119 -18.66 -14.31 -11.10
C ASP A 119 -18.73 -15.27 -9.89
N ARG A 120 -17.95 -14.98 -8.83
CA ARG A 120 -17.93 -15.75 -7.58
C ARG A 120 -18.84 -15.17 -6.50
N LEU A 121 -19.42 -14.00 -6.75
CA LEU A 121 -20.35 -13.33 -5.84
C LEU A 121 -21.78 -13.71 -6.19
N LYS A 122 -22.59 -14.00 -5.17
CA LYS A 122 -24.04 -14.15 -5.34
C LYS A 122 -24.69 -12.77 -5.26
N GLU A 123 -25.81 -12.60 -5.97
CA GLU A 123 -26.60 -11.36 -5.94
C GLU A 123 -26.92 -10.95 -4.49
N GLY A 124 -26.73 -9.67 -4.16
CA GLY A 124 -26.91 -9.13 -2.82
C GLY A 124 -25.73 -9.30 -1.85
N GLN A 125 -24.64 -9.97 -2.23
CA GLN A 125 -23.45 -10.05 -1.38
C GLN A 125 -22.62 -8.77 -1.42
N CYS A 126 -22.41 -8.15 -0.26
CA CYS A 126 -21.59 -6.94 -0.10
C CYS A 126 -20.10 -7.22 0.21
N HIS A 127 -19.64 -8.47 0.11
CA HIS A 127 -18.28 -8.88 0.51
C HIS A 127 -17.17 -8.10 -0.21
N LEU A 128 -17.36 -7.80 -1.51
CA LEU A 128 -16.39 -6.98 -2.26
C LEU A 128 -16.34 -5.54 -1.74
N ALA A 129 -17.50 -4.93 -1.46
CA ALA A 129 -17.57 -3.58 -0.89
C ALA A 129 -16.90 -3.53 0.49
N GLU A 130 -17.14 -4.52 1.35
CA GLU A 130 -16.45 -4.64 2.65
C GLU A 130 -14.94 -4.83 2.50
N ALA A 131 -14.51 -5.59 1.49
CA ALA A 131 -13.10 -5.81 1.22
C ALA A 131 -12.40 -4.54 0.73
N ILE A 132 -13.04 -3.79 -0.18
CA ILE A 132 -12.57 -2.48 -0.63
C ILE A 132 -12.42 -1.55 0.59
N ILE A 133 -13.46 -1.43 1.44
CA ILE A 133 -13.40 -0.59 2.64
C ILE A 133 -12.23 -0.99 3.54
N ALA A 134 -12.08 -2.28 3.85
CA ALA A 134 -11.03 -2.75 4.77
C ALA A 134 -9.62 -2.53 4.21
N ALA A 135 -9.42 -2.80 2.91
CA ALA A 135 -8.15 -2.54 2.24
C ALA A 135 -7.86 -1.03 2.20
N SER A 136 -8.85 -0.19 1.84
CA SER A 136 -8.74 1.27 1.86
C SER A 136 -8.38 1.82 3.22
N VAL A 137 -9.01 1.34 4.31
CA VAL A 137 -8.62 1.74 5.68
C VAL A 137 -7.15 1.44 5.94
N SER A 138 -6.68 0.22 5.61
CA SER A 138 -5.27 -0.15 5.82
C SER A 138 -4.31 0.72 5.00
N THR A 139 -4.65 0.97 3.73
CA THR A 139 -3.85 1.80 2.83
C THR A 139 -3.84 3.27 3.27
N MET A 140 -4.99 3.86 3.58
CA MET A 140 -5.11 5.25 4.06
C MET A 140 -4.31 5.49 5.34
N VAL A 141 -4.42 4.60 6.33
CA VAL A 141 -3.69 4.70 7.60
C VAL A 141 -2.18 4.65 7.38
N ASN A 142 -1.73 3.80 6.45
CA ASN A 142 -0.33 3.77 6.03
C ASN A 142 0.08 5.08 5.34
N SER A 143 -0.64 5.48 4.28
CA SER A 143 -0.33 6.63 3.43
C SER A 143 -0.29 7.97 4.18
N VAL A 144 -1.14 8.14 5.19
CA VAL A 144 -1.15 9.32 6.07
C VAL A 144 0.05 9.35 7.03
N GLY A 145 0.72 8.22 7.26
CA GLY A 145 1.91 8.11 8.12
C GLY A 145 1.59 7.83 9.59
N ILE A 146 0.42 7.26 9.90
CA ILE A 146 0.04 6.92 11.28
C ILE A 146 1.03 5.92 11.90
N GLU A 147 1.49 4.95 11.11
CA GLU A 147 2.39 3.88 11.57
C GLU A 147 3.86 4.11 11.21
N ARG A 148 4.24 5.33 10.79
CA ARG A 148 5.62 5.67 10.40
C ARG A 148 6.68 5.30 11.45
N LYS A 149 6.33 5.40 12.75
CA LYS A 149 7.25 5.01 13.85
C LYS A 149 7.45 3.51 13.97
N ARG A 150 6.46 2.73 13.54
CA ARG A 150 6.56 1.27 13.48
C ARG A 150 7.40 0.85 12.28
N PHE A 151 7.16 1.46 11.11
CA PHE A 151 7.88 1.17 9.86
C PHE A 151 8.95 2.23 9.57
N ASP A 152 9.89 2.39 10.50
CA ASP A 152 10.97 3.39 10.43
C ASP A 152 11.90 3.22 9.21
N GLN A 153 12.07 1.98 8.72
CA GLN A 153 12.83 1.65 7.51
C GLN A 153 12.05 1.88 6.20
N ALA A 154 10.75 2.13 6.25
CA ALA A 154 9.93 2.35 5.06
C ALA A 154 9.96 3.80 4.56
N GLU A 155 9.41 4.07 3.39
CA GLU A 155 9.46 5.38 2.71
C GLU A 155 8.80 6.53 3.51
N ILE A 156 7.82 6.23 4.36
CA ILE A 156 7.01 7.23 5.06
C ILE A 156 7.68 7.62 6.37
N LYS A 157 8.32 8.80 6.41
CA LYS A 157 9.06 9.28 7.59
C LYS A 157 8.25 10.22 8.49
N GLU A 158 7.26 10.91 7.94
CA GLU A 158 6.46 11.93 8.62
C GLU A 158 4.96 11.71 8.42
N LEU A 159 4.14 12.47 9.16
CA LEU A 159 2.72 12.56 8.81
C LEU A 159 2.59 13.31 7.49
N VAL A 160 1.56 12.99 6.72
CA VAL A 160 1.25 13.73 5.49
C VAL A 160 0.97 15.20 5.81
N HIS A 161 1.49 16.09 4.98
CA HIS A 161 1.22 17.53 5.04
C HIS A 161 0.45 17.95 3.79
N PHE A 162 -0.33 19.02 3.91
CA PHE A 162 -1.06 19.61 2.80
C PHE A 162 -0.68 21.07 2.64
N LYS A 163 -0.66 21.54 1.40
CA LYS A 163 -0.49 22.95 1.07
C LYS A 163 -1.65 23.43 0.19
N SER A 164 -1.96 24.72 0.29
CA SER A 164 -2.96 25.35 -0.54
C SER A 164 -2.30 26.10 -1.70
N VAL A 165 -2.41 25.56 -2.90
CA VAL A 165 -1.89 26.19 -4.11
C VAL A 165 -2.96 27.07 -4.75
N PRO A 166 -2.58 28.25 -5.29
CA PRO A 166 -3.50 29.03 -6.11
C PRO A 166 -3.80 28.28 -7.40
N TYR A 167 -4.92 28.65 -8.01
CA TYR A 167 -5.33 28.16 -9.31
C TYR A 167 -4.22 28.39 -10.38
N VAL A 168 -4.01 27.42 -11.28
CA VAL A 168 -3.18 27.63 -12.50
C VAL A 168 -3.86 28.67 -13.39
N GLU A 169 -3.12 29.46 -14.18
CA GLU A 169 -3.64 30.58 -14.98
C GLU A 169 -4.83 30.24 -15.91
N PHE A 170 -5.10 28.95 -16.17
CA PHE A 170 -6.12 28.48 -17.10
C PHE A 170 -7.50 28.16 -16.51
N GLU A 171 -7.69 28.19 -15.20
CA GLU A 171 -9.03 27.97 -14.62
C GLU A 171 -9.43 29.10 -13.62
N ILE A 172 -9.22 30.33 -14.09
CA ILE A 172 -9.87 31.53 -13.56
C ILE A 172 -11.36 31.45 -13.94
N ASP A 173 -12.26 31.43 -12.94
CA ASP A 173 -13.69 31.45 -13.21
C ASP A 173 -14.13 32.78 -13.85
N ALA A 174 -15.32 32.82 -14.46
CA ALA A 174 -15.85 34.03 -15.09
C ALA A 174 -16.03 35.23 -14.13
N LEU A 175 -15.84 35.01 -12.82
CA LEU A 175 -15.98 35.99 -11.74
C LEU A 175 -14.62 36.42 -11.14
N ASN A 176 -13.50 36.01 -11.74
CA ASN A 176 -12.15 36.32 -11.28
C ASN A 176 -11.87 35.87 -9.82
N LYS A 177 -12.59 34.86 -9.31
CA LYS A 177 -12.33 34.28 -7.99
C LYS A 177 -11.24 33.23 -8.11
N VAL A 178 -10.15 33.44 -7.40
CA VAL A 178 -9.08 32.44 -7.26
C VAL A 178 -9.50 31.45 -6.18
N ALA A 179 -10.13 30.35 -6.58
CA ALA A 179 -10.27 29.19 -5.70
C ALA A 179 -8.89 28.59 -5.41
N ARG A 180 -8.69 28.05 -4.20
CA ARG A 180 -7.42 27.40 -3.80
C ARG A 180 -7.63 25.90 -3.76
N HIS A 181 -6.70 25.14 -4.33
CA HIS A 181 -6.68 23.68 -4.22
C HIS A 181 -5.81 23.26 -3.05
N ARG A 182 -6.32 22.36 -2.23
CA ARG A 182 -5.56 21.72 -1.16
C ARG A 182 -4.97 20.43 -1.71
N ILE A 183 -3.65 20.36 -1.77
CA ILE A 183 -2.91 19.23 -2.32
C ILE A 183 -1.92 18.70 -1.30
N VAL A 184 -1.51 17.43 -1.46
CA VAL A 184 -0.45 16.86 -0.64
C VAL A 184 0.85 17.61 -0.90
N ASP A 185 1.50 18.05 0.18
CA ASP A 185 2.79 18.72 0.09
C ASP A 185 3.91 17.69 0.08
N PHE A 186 4.24 17.22 -1.11
CA PHE A 186 5.34 16.30 -1.32
C PHE A 186 6.11 16.66 -2.58
N VAL A 187 7.44 16.73 -2.48
CA VAL A 187 8.34 17.02 -3.59
C VAL A 187 9.10 15.75 -3.91
N VAL A 188 8.74 15.10 -5.03
CA VAL A 188 9.29 13.80 -5.45
C VAL A 188 10.81 13.79 -5.47
N GLU A 189 11.43 14.83 -6.02
CA GLU A 189 12.90 14.96 -6.13
C GLU A 189 13.63 14.92 -4.79
N ARG A 190 12.98 15.36 -3.71
CA ARG A 190 13.55 15.46 -2.35
C ARG A 190 13.02 14.38 -1.42
N GLY A 191 12.00 13.66 -1.86
CA GLY A 191 11.29 12.68 -1.07
C GLY A 191 11.99 11.34 -1.03
N SER A 192 11.68 10.57 0.01
CA SER A 192 12.00 9.16 0.12
C SER A 192 10.97 8.36 -0.69
N MET A 193 11.43 7.55 -1.65
CA MET A 193 10.57 6.93 -2.68
C MET A 193 10.78 5.42 -2.77
N SER A 194 9.72 4.61 -2.62
CA SER A 194 9.77 3.17 -2.88
C SER A 194 8.99 2.80 -4.16
N PHE A 195 9.30 1.65 -4.75
CA PHE A 195 8.46 1.01 -5.78
C PHE A 195 7.54 -0.08 -5.20
N HIS A 196 7.60 -0.31 -3.89
CA HIS A 196 6.99 -1.46 -3.26
C HIS A 196 5.75 -1.04 -2.46
N HIS A 197 4.59 -0.97 -3.12
CA HIS A 197 3.31 -0.59 -2.50
C HIS A 197 2.24 -1.70 -2.54
N PRO A 198 2.48 -2.87 -1.95
CA PRO A 198 1.57 -4.02 -1.96
C PRO A 198 0.17 -3.75 -1.38
N LEU A 199 0.01 -2.81 -0.42
CA LEU A 199 -1.32 -2.39 0.05
C LEU A 199 -2.11 -1.69 -1.06
N HIS A 200 -1.45 -0.75 -1.76
CA HIS A 200 -2.07 -0.05 -2.90
C HIS A 200 -2.35 -1.03 -4.03
N TYR A 201 -1.44 -1.98 -4.29
CA TYR A 201 -1.62 -3.01 -5.31
C TYR A 201 -2.77 -3.99 -4.99
N THR A 202 -2.95 -4.35 -3.72
CA THR A 202 -4.09 -5.16 -3.27
C THR A 202 -5.39 -4.38 -3.46
N LEU A 203 -5.43 -3.11 -3.04
CA LEU A 203 -6.59 -2.26 -3.22
C LEU A 203 -6.93 -2.07 -4.70
N SER A 204 -5.95 -1.89 -5.59
CA SER A 204 -6.21 -1.76 -7.04
C SER A 204 -6.86 -3.01 -7.63
N TRP A 205 -6.45 -4.22 -7.19
CA TRP A 205 -7.08 -5.46 -7.65
C TRP A 205 -8.50 -5.65 -7.11
N LEU A 206 -8.79 -5.21 -5.88
CA LEU A 206 -10.15 -5.19 -5.34
C LEU A 206 -11.03 -4.20 -6.10
N LEU A 207 -10.51 -3.01 -6.41
CA LEU A 207 -11.23 -2.03 -7.25
C LEU A 207 -11.48 -2.56 -8.66
N GLU A 208 -10.53 -3.30 -9.25
CA GLU A 208 -10.73 -3.98 -10.54
C GLU A 208 -11.85 -5.03 -10.48
N CYS A 209 -11.97 -5.78 -9.38
CA CYS A 209 -13.13 -6.68 -9.19
C CYS A 209 -14.45 -5.90 -9.19
N GLY A 210 -14.43 -4.63 -8.77
CA GLY A 210 -15.56 -3.71 -8.77
C GLY A 210 -15.67 -2.82 -10.00
N ARG A 211 -14.97 -3.10 -11.11
CA ARG A 211 -14.89 -2.22 -12.29
C ARG A 211 -16.24 -1.85 -12.93
N THR A 212 -17.29 -2.64 -12.68
CA THR A 212 -18.66 -2.38 -13.16
C THR A 212 -19.50 -1.56 -12.18
N MET A 213 -18.99 -1.28 -10.97
CA MET A 213 -19.66 -0.42 -10.02
C MET A 213 -19.70 1.03 -10.51
N PRO A 214 -20.79 1.77 -10.28
CA PRO A 214 -20.82 3.21 -10.51
C PRO A 214 -19.72 3.92 -9.73
N SER A 215 -19.19 4.99 -10.31
CA SER A 215 -18.09 5.77 -9.72
C SER A 215 -18.45 6.37 -8.37
N GLU A 216 -19.71 6.78 -8.22
CA GLU A 216 -20.32 7.32 -7.00
C GLU A 216 -20.31 6.28 -5.88
N THR A 217 -20.69 5.04 -6.19
CA THR A 217 -20.66 3.93 -5.23
C THR A 217 -19.24 3.70 -4.73
N VAL A 218 -18.25 3.65 -5.63
CA VAL A 218 -16.85 3.48 -5.23
C VAL A 218 -16.38 4.65 -4.36
N ARG A 219 -16.72 5.89 -4.74
CA ARG A 219 -16.40 7.09 -3.94
C ARG A 219 -16.99 7.00 -2.54
N ASP A 220 -18.25 6.60 -2.40
CA ASP A 220 -18.91 6.45 -1.09
C ASP A 220 -18.23 5.38 -0.22
N LEU A 221 -17.79 4.26 -0.81
CA LEU A 221 -17.02 3.25 -0.09
C LEU A 221 -15.69 3.80 0.43
N LEU A 222 -14.98 4.58 -0.38
CA LEU A 222 -13.72 5.22 0.01
C LEU A 222 -13.93 6.29 1.09
N LEU A 223 -14.97 7.12 0.97
CA LEU A 223 -15.32 8.11 2.00
C LEU A 223 -15.67 7.45 3.32
N ARG A 224 -16.41 6.33 3.28
CA ARG A 224 -16.69 5.53 4.48
C ARG A 224 -15.42 4.94 5.09
N ALA A 225 -14.47 4.48 4.28
CA ALA A 225 -13.17 4.03 4.77
C ALA A 225 -12.36 5.16 5.44
N ALA A 226 -12.41 6.37 4.89
CA ALA A 226 -11.79 7.55 5.49
C ALA A 226 -12.44 7.91 6.84
N GLU A 227 -13.76 7.87 6.94
CA GLU A 227 -14.50 8.07 8.19
C GLU A 227 -14.11 7.05 9.26
N ILE A 228 -14.07 5.76 8.91
CA ILE A 228 -13.62 4.68 9.80
C ILE A 228 -12.19 4.94 10.28
N SER A 229 -11.29 5.35 9.37
CA SER A 229 -9.89 5.66 9.70
C SER A 229 -9.81 6.83 10.68
N LYS A 230 -10.57 7.90 10.44
CA LYS A 230 -10.65 9.08 11.30
C LYS A 230 -11.20 8.74 12.68
N HIS A 231 -12.24 7.91 12.78
CA HIS A 231 -12.76 7.45 14.06
C HIS A 231 -11.75 6.59 14.82
N LYS A 232 -11.11 5.63 14.14
CA LYS A 232 -10.12 4.71 14.74
C LYS A 232 -8.86 5.43 15.24
N PHE A 233 -8.43 6.48 14.54
CA PHE A 233 -7.21 7.24 14.84
C PHE A 233 -7.51 8.72 15.12
N SER A 234 -8.58 8.99 15.86
CA SER A 234 -9.10 10.35 16.11
C SER A 234 -8.05 11.28 16.70
N LYS A 235 -7.21 10.82 17.64
CA LYS A 235 -6.14 11.64 18.22
C LYS A 235 -5.12 12.15 17.19
N ALA A 236 -4.86 11.38 16.13
CA ALA A 236 -3.90 11.74 15.10
C ALA A 236 -4.54 12.39 13.86
N LEU A 237 -5.82 12.12 13.60
CA LEU A 237 -6.50 12.54 12.37
C LEU A 237 -7.60 13.60 12.56
N ALA A 238 -8.21 13.72 13.74
CA ALA A 238 -9.47 14.45 13.88
C ALA A 238 -9.37 15.96 13.68
N GLN A 239 -8.20 16.56 13.97
CA GLN A 239 -8.03 18.03 13.94
C GLN A 239 -7.37 18.55 12.66
N SER A 240 -6.79 17.68 11.83
CA SER A 240 -5.91 18.11 10.74
C SER A 240 -6.39 17.74 9.34
N PHE A 241 -7.28 16.74 9.23
CA PHE A 241 -7.69 16.17 7.93
C PHE A 241 -9.21 15.98 7.86
N ASP A 242 -9.79 16.37 6.73
CA ASP A 242 -11.13 15.90 6.35
C ASP A 242 -11.06 14.49 5.70
N ASN A 243 -12.21 13.95 5.31
CA ASN A 243 -12.26 12.61 4.72
C ASN A 243 -11.64 12.59 3.30
N GLU A 244 -11.69 13.71 2.58
CA GLU A 244 -11.12 13.81 1.24
C GLU A 244 -9.59 13.92 1.29
N ASP A 245 -9.03 14.66 2.25
CA ASP A 245 -7.60 14.73 2.56
C ASP A 245 -7.02 13.32 2.79
N ILE A 246 -7.69 12.49 3.60
CA ILE A 246 -7.24 11.12 3.87
C ILE A 246 -7.24 10.28 2.57
N MET A 247 -8.25 10.47 1.73
CA MET A 247 -8.35 9.80 0.43
C MET A 247 -7.27 10.30 -0.56
N LEU A 248 -7.03 11.61 -0.60
CA LEU A 248 -5.98 12.23 -1.42
C LEU A 248 -4.60 11.73 -1.01
N ALA A 249 -4.31 11.64 0.29
CA ALA A 249 -3.06 11.09 0.80
C ALA A 249 -2.82 9.65 0.31
N MET A 250 -3.87 8.83 0.20
CA MET A 250 -3.78 7.48 -0.36
C MET A 250 -3.47 7.50 -1.86
N PHE A 251 -4.17 8.32 -2.65
CA PHE A 251 -3.96 8.39 -4.10
C PHE A 251 -2.68 9.12 -4.52
N ASP A 252 -2.05 9.87 -3.63
CA ASP A 252 -0.82 10.59 -3.92
C ASP A 252 0.36 9.63 -4.21
N TYR A 253 0.42 8.45 -3.58
CA TYR A 253 1.52 7.49 -3.79
C TYR A 253 1.66 6.98 -5.23
N PRO A 254 0.61 6.47 -5.91
CA PRO A 254 0.73 6.10 -7.32
C PRO A 254 1.11 7.30 -8.21
N LEU A 255 0.64 8.52 -7.90
CA LEU A 255 1.04 9.73 -8.63
C LEU A 255 2.52 10.06 -8.44
N ARG A 256 3.05 9.94 -7.20
CA ARG A 256 4.47 10.10 -6.91
C ARG A 256 5.32 9.12 -7.70
N VAL A 257 4.91 7.85 -7.80
CA VAL A 257 5.62 6.84 -8.59
C VAL A 257 5.63 7.20 -10.07
N CYS A 258 4.49 7.64 -10.64
CA CYS A 258 4.44 8.11 -12.03
C CYS A 258 5.39 9.30 -12.28
N ALA A 259 5.35 10.30 -11.39
CA ALA A 259 6.23 11.46 -11.47
C ALA A 259 7.70 11.06 -11.33
N TRP A 260 8.01 10.14 -10.41
CA TRP A 260 9.37 9.65 -10.19
C TRP A 260 9.90 8.88 -11.40
N LEU A 261 9.10 8.00 -12.01
CA LEU A 261 9.44 7.32 -13.26
C LEU A 261 9.71 8.31 -14.41
N ALA A 262 8.96 9.42 -14.47
CA ALA A 262 9.22 10.48 -15.45
C ALA A 262 10.57 11.18 -15.18
N GLN A 263 10.88 11.48 -13.92
CA GLN A 263 12.17 12.08 -13.52
C GLN A 263 13.36 11.14 -13.80
N LEU A 264 13.21 9.83 -13.55
CA LEU A 264 14.21 8.80 -13.88
C LEU A 264 14.48 8.76 -15.38
N LYS A 265 13.42 8.74 -16.20
CA LYS A 265 13.54 8.79 -17.67
C LYS A 265 14.18 10.06 -18.18
N ALA A 266 14.01 11.18 -17.48
CA ALA A 266 14.65 12.46 -17.78
C ALA A 266 16.10 12.55 -17.28
N GLY A 267 16.65 11.49 -16.67
CA GLY A 267 18.02 11.49 -16.15
C GLY A 267 18.21 12.37 -14.90
N MET A 268 17.14 12.77 -14.23
CA MET A 268 17.24 13.62 -13.05
C MET A 268 17.79 12.87 -11.84
N TRP A 269 17.58 11.56 -11.78
CA TRP A 269 18.09 10.71 -10.69
C TRP A 269 19.35 10.00 -11.18
N PRO A 270 20.47 10.08 -10.45
CA PRO A 270 21.67 9.34 -10.83
C PRO A 270 21.33 7.86 -10.81
N LEU A 271 21.36 7.22 -11.98
CA LEU A 271 21.31 5.77 -12.09
C LEU A 271 22.66 5.28 -11.57
N SER A 272 22.70 4.77 -10.34
CA SER A 272 23.66 3.69 -10.08
C SER A 272 23.23 2.55 -11.04
N ASN A 273 24.17 1.98 -11.77
CA ASN A 273 23.89 1.07 -12.89
C ASN A 273 23.10 -0.17 -12.43
N ALA A 274 21.76 -0.16 -12.47
CA ALA A 274 20.93 -1.36 -12.31
C ALA A 274 19.48 -1.13 -12.80
N ILE A 275 19.25 -1.28 -14.11
CA ILE A 275 17.99 -1.82 -14.64
C ILE A 275 18.38 -2.99 -15.57
#